data_AF-A0A933KTE8-F1
#
_entry.id   AF-A0A933KTE8-F1
#
_cell.length_a   1.000
_cell.length_b   1.000
_cell.length_c   1.000
_cell.angle_alpha   90.00
_cell.angle_beta   90.00
_cell.angle_gamma   90.00
#
_symmetry.space_group_name_H-M   'P 1'
#
loop_
_entity.id
_entity.type
_entity.pdbx_description
1 polymer ?
#
loop_
_entity_poly.entity_id
_entity_poly.type
_entity_poly.pdbx_seq_one_letter_code
_entity_poly.pdbx_strand_id
1 'polypeptide(L)' 'MDDAHDGSYAREPQFDDLVRLARALNAHHVRYVLIGGFALIAHGGARTTKDIDLLIDAGPENVARVREAL' A
#
# COMPACT_ATOMS: atom_id res chain seq x y z
N MET A 1 -19.74 10.15 6.24
CA MET A 1 -19.07 9.18 5.37
C MET A 1 -18.72 9.96 4.13
N ASP A 2 -17.43 10.04 3.80
CA ASP A 2 -17.01 10.78 2.61
C ASP A 2 -17.41 9.95 1.39
N ASP A 3 -18.58 10.28 0.85
CA ASP A 3 -19.21 9.66 -0.33
C ASP A 3 -18.72 10.34 -1.63
N ALA A 4 -17.62 11.10 -1.56
CA ALA A 4 -16.91 11.51 -2.75
C ALA A 4 -16.37 10.24 -3.43
N HIS A 5 -16.92 9.90 -4.59
CA HIS A 5 -16.29 8.93 -5.47
C HIS A 5 -14.88 9.44 -5.77
N ASP A 6 -13.87 8.81 -5.17
CA ASP A 6 -12.50 8.87 -5.63
C ASP A 6 -12.54 8.69 -7.16
N GLY A 7 -11.90 9.61 -7.90
CA GLY A 7 -12.18 9.83 -9.33
C GLY A 7 -12.12 8.57 -10.20
N SER A 8 -12.51 8.66 -11.47
CA SER A 8 -12.71 7.53 -12.42
C SER A 8 -11.54 6.54 -12.61
N TYR A 9 -10.42 6.74 -11.93
CA TYR A 9 -9.22 5.92 -11.96
C TYR A 9 -8.97 5.13 -10.66
N ALA A 10 -9.73 5.36 -9.59
CA ALA A 10 -9.55 4.70 -8.30
C ALA A 10 -10.74 3.79 -7.97
N ARG A 11 -10.46 2.61 -7.43
CA ARG A 11 -11.44 1.70 -6.83
C ARG A 11 -10.91 1.26 -5.48
N GLU A 12 -11.80 0.75 -4.63
CA GLU A 12 -11.38 0.17 -3.36
C GLU A 12 -10.37 -0.98 -3.61
N PRO A 13 -9.22 -0.96 -2.92
CA PRO A 13 -8.20 -1.98 -3.04
C PRO A 13 -8.69 -3.30 -2.45
N GLN A 14 -8.35 -4.39 -3.13
CA GLN A 14 -8.54 -5.75 -2.63
C GLN A 14 -7.23 -6.31 -2.11
N PHE A 15 -7.29 -7.43 -1.38
CA PHE A 15 -6.09 -8.07 -0.83
C PHE A 15 -5.08 -8.46 -1.92
N ASP A 16 -5.55 -8.83 -3.11
CA ASP A 16 -4.68 -9.13 -4.25
C ASP A 16 -3.91 -7.89 -4.75
N ASP A 17 -4.45 -6.68 -4.61
CA ASP A 17 -3.74 -5.45 -4.97
C ASP A 17 -2.58 -5.21 -3.99
N LEU A 18 -2.81 -5.43 -2.69
CA LEU A 18 -1.75 -5.41 -1.67
C LEU A 18 -0.66 -6.44 -1.98
N VAL A 19 -1.03 -7.66 -2.34
CA VAL A 19 -0.05 -8.72 -2.69
C VAL A 19 0.75 -8.34 -3.94
N ARG A 20 0.11 -7.77 -4.96
CA ARG A 20 0.79 -7.29 -6.18
C ARG A 20 1.77 -6.17 -5.87
N LEU A 21 1.34 -5.17 -5.10
CA LEU A 21 2.18 -4.06 -4.65
C LEU A 21 3.38 -4.56 -3.85
N ALA A 22 3.15 -5.43 -2.86
CA ALA A 22 4.21 -6.00 -2.04
C ALA A 22 5.23 -6.81 -2.88
N ARG A 23 4.77 -7.58 -3.87
CA ARG A 23 5.68 -8.32 -4.78
C ARG A 23 6.58 -7.37 -5.59
N ALA A 24 6.02 -6.29 -6.13
CA ALA A 24 6.80 -5.30 -6.89
C ALA A 24 7.86 -4.64 -6.00
N LEU A 25 7.47 -4.16 -4.83
CA LEU A 25 8.40 -3.53 -3.87
C LEU A 25 9.49 -4.50 -3.40
N ASN A 26 9.13 -5.76 -3.14
CA ASN A 26 10.09 -6.80 -2.74
C ASN A 26 11.09 -7.12 -3.84
N ALA A 27 10.66 -7.17 -5.11
CA ALA A 27 11.55 -7.42 -6.25
C ALA A 27 12.61 -6.32 -6.42
N HIS A 28 12.30 -5.09 -6.03
CA HIS A 28 13.24 -3.96 -6.04
C HIS A 28 13.98 -3.76 -4.70
N HIS A 29 13.86 -4.69 -3.76
CA HIS A 29 14.48 -4.60 -2.42
C HIS A 29 14.15 -3.28 -1.70
N VAL A 30 12.91 -2.83 -1.81
CA VAL A 30 12.40 -1.66 -1.07
C VAL A 30 12.27 -2.02 0.41
N ARG A 31 12.76 -1.14 1.28
CA ARG A 31 12.50 -1.15 2.72
C ARG A 31 11.22 -0.39 3.02
N TYR A 32 10.19 -1.12 3.41
CA TYR A 32 8.89 -0.57 3.78
C TYR A 32 8.22 -1.41 4.86
N VAL A 33 7.21 -0.86 5.50
CA VAL A 33 6.30 -1.58 6.39
C VAL A 33 4.86 -1.23 6.03
N LEU A 34 3.99 -2.25 6.01
CA LEU A 34 2.55 -2.07 5.85
C LEU A 34 1.99 -1.44 7.13
N ILE A 35 1.27 -0.33 6.98
CA ILE A 35 0.58 0.35 8.09
C ILE A 35 -0.91 0.49 7.76
N GLY A 36 -1.66 1.19 8.61
CA GLY A 36 -3.05 1.54 8.31
C GLY A 36 -4.03 0.37 8.36
N GLY A 37 -5.11 0.47 7.56
CA GLY A 37 -6.25 -0.45 7.63
C GLY A 37 -5.90 -1.89 7.26
N PHE A 38 -5.12 -2.10 6.19
CA PHE A 38 -4.69 -3.43 5.78
C PHE A 38 -3.79 -4.12 6.80
N ALA A 39 -2.94 -3.38 7.53
CA ALA A 39 -2.16 -3.94 8.63
C ALA A 39 -3.07 -4.48 9.73
N LEU A 40 -4.12 -3.73 10.10
CA LEU A 40 -5.09 -4.16 11.11
C LEU A 40 -5.88 -5.39 10.66
N ILE A 41 -6.33 -5.41 9.40
CA ILE A 41 -7.04 -6.56 8.80
C ILE A 41 -6.15 -7.81 8.81
N ALA A 42 -4.87 -7.69 8.45
CA ALA A 42 -3.92 -8.80 8.47
C ALA A 42 -3.72 -9.40 9.88
N HIS A 43 -3.95 -8.62 10.93
CA HIS A 43 -3.90 -9.05 12.32
C HIS A 43 -5.27 -9.42 12.92
N GLY A 44 -6.29 -9.62 12.08
CA GLY A 44 -7.62 -10.08 12.49
C GLY A 44 -8.54 -8.99 13.02
N GLY A 45 -8.15 -7.71 12.91
CA GLY A 45 -9.03 -6.59 13.24
C GLY A 45 -10.04 -6.33 12.11
N ALA A 46 -11.31 -6.14 12.48
CA ALA A 46 -12.37 -5.78 11.52
C ALA A 46 -12.38 -4.26 11.29
N ARG A 47 -11.93 -3.81 10.12
CA ARG A 47 -12.00 -2.41 9.70
C ARG A 47 -12.15 -2.33 8.18
N THR A 48 -12.84 -1.32 7.69
CA THR A 48 -12.86 -0.94 6.28
C THR A 48 -11.78 0.11 6.00
N THR A 49 -11.14 0.01 4.84
CA THR A 49 -10.17 0.99 4.34
C THR A 49 -10.35 1.14 2.85
N LYS A 50 -10.15 2.35 2.33
CA LYS A 50 -10.19 2.66 0.89
C LYS A 50 -8.79 2.75 0.28
N ASP A 51 -7.75 2.66 1.11
CA ASP A 51 -6.36 2.86 0.70
C ASP A 51 -5.44 1.75 1.22
N ILE A 52 -4.26 1.65 0.59
CA ILE A 52 -3.12 0.86 1.07
C ILE A 52 -2.03 1.84 1.54
N ASP A 53 -1.76 1.83 2.83
CA ASP A 53 -0.76 2.72 3.43
C ASP A 53 0.57 2.00 3.67
N LEU A 54 1.66 2.55 3.15
CA LEU A 54 3.02 2.04 3.36
C LEU A 54 3.89 3.13 3.97
N LEU A 55 4.63 2.79 5.03
CA LEU A 55 5.72 3.61 5.53
C LEU A 55 7.03 3.12 4.92
N ILE A 56 7.75 4.00 4.23
CA ILE A 56 9.04 3.70 3.60
C ILE A 56 10.20 4.31 4.39
N ASP A 57 11.38 3.68 4.29
CA ASP A 57 12.62 4.35 4.66
C ASP A 57 12.87 5.52 3.68
N ALA A 58 13.05 6.73 4.21
CA ALA A 58 13.23 7.97 3.44
C ALA A 58 14.65 8.16 2.88
N GLY A 59 15.55 7.20 3.09
CA GLY A 59 16.88 7.20 2.49
C GLY A 59 16.82 7.34 0.95
N PRO A 60 17.66 8.18 0.31
CA PRO A 60 17.58 8.46 -1.12
C PRO A 60 17.61 7.21 -2.01
N GLU A 61 18.42 6.21 -1.66
CA GLU A 61 18.49 4.94 -2.39
C GLU A 61 17.17 4.16 -2.33
N ASN A 62 16.50 4.16 -1.17
CA ASN A 62 15.25 3.43 -1.01
C ASN A 62 14.11 4.13 -1.76
N VAL A 63 14.09 5.47 -1.73
CA VAL A 63 13.16 6.28 -2.53
C VAL A 63 13.34 6.04 -4.03
N ALA A 64 14.59 5.90 -4.50
CA ALA A 64 14.86 5.53 -5.89
C ALA A 64 14.27 4.15 -6.24
N ARG A 65 14.49 3.14 -5.38
CA ARG A 65 13.90 1.79 -5.58
C ARG A 65 12.37 1.81 -5.58
N VAL A 66 11.73 2.62 -4.74
CA VAL A 66 10.27 2.79 -4.76
C VAL A 66 9.80 3.32 -6.11
N ARG A 67 10.50 4.33 -6.66
CA ARG A 67 10.17 4.91 -7.98
C ARG A 67 10.38 3.96 -9.14
N GLU A 68 11.31 3.01 -9.02
CA GLU A 68 11.52 1.99 -10.06
C GLU A 68 10.48 0.87 -10.00
N ALA A 69 9.89 0.63 -8.82
CA ALA A 69 8.94 -0.45 -8.59
C ALA A 69 7.49 -0.10 -8.94
N LEU A 70 7.16 1.18 -9.10
CA LEU A 70 5.80 1.72 -9.30
C LEU A 70 5.70 2.51 -10.61
#